data_AF-A0A9P9HXZ9-F1
#
_entry.id   AF-A0A9P9HXZ9-F1
#
_cell.length_a   1.000
_cell.length_b   1.000
_cell.length_c   1.000
_cell.angle_alpha   90.00
_cell.angle_beta   90.00
_cell.angle_gamma   90.00
#
_symmetry.space_group_name_H-M   'P 1'
#
loop_
_entity.id
_entity.type
_entity.pdbx_description
1 polymer ?
#
loop_
_entity_poly.entity_id
_entity_poly.type
_entity_poly.pdbx_seq_one_letter_code
_entity_poly.pdbx_strand_id
1 'polypeptide(L)'
;MKFSSTFLYVLSSLGVAQAKKSPYFVLTGDSTVAVNGGWGDGFLADLKSPASGVNSGKSGATIPSFRAEGRWNTAIEAVKSHKGDHESIVTIQFGHNDQKTYTLEQYSNNLAGLVNEVKAAGGTPIVITSLTRRTFSGGHVVENLSEWRDAAIAVAKDLNVQYLDLNTASTNYINAVGKENADYYNLSEGDRTHLNPAGEIVFGRLVADLLLEKRPDLKKYVVPNEELSRKLREGEFATGEE
;
A
#
# COMPACT_ATOMS: atom_id res chain seq x y z
N MET A 1 11.61 31.81 48.69
CA MET A 1 11.78 30.48 48.07
C MET A 1 11.04 30.46 46.75
N LYS A 2 11.75 30.43 45.61
CA LYS A 2 11.17 30.23 44.28
C LYS A 2 11.63 28.86 43.78
N PHE A 3 10.71 27.90 43.68
CA PHE A 3 10.99 26.62 43.05
C PHE A 3 10.90 26.79 41.53
N SER A 4 12.04 26.67 40.85
CA SER A 4 12.10 26.58 39.39
C SER A 4 12.04 25.10 39.03
N SER A 5 10.88 24.63 38.57
CA SER A 5 10.75 23.28 38.00
C SER A 5 11.23 23.31 36.55
N THR A 6 12.43 22.79 36.32
CA THR A 6 12.93 22.50 34.97
C THR A 6 12.25 21.22 34.48
N PHE A 7 11.37 21.35 33.49
CA PHE A 7 10.81 20.22 32.76
C PHE A 7 11.88 19.71 31.78
N LEU A 8 12.41 18.52 32.02
CA LEU A 8 13.32 17.85 31.09
C LEU A 8 12.47 17.13 30.04
N TYR A 9 12.41 17.68 28.82
CA TYR A 9 11.87 16.93 27.68
C TYR A 9 12.87 15.84 27.30
N VAL A 10 12.57 14.59 27.67
CA VAL A 10 13.25 13.43 27.09
C VAL A 10 12.65 13.24 25.69
N LEU A 11 13.32 13.78 24.68
CA LEU A 11 13.12 13.36 23.30
C LEU A 11 13.60 11.91 23.18
N SER A 12 12.68 10.96 23.27
CA SER A 12 12.93 9.61 22.80
C SER A 12 13.03 9.67 21.27
N SER A 13 14.24 9.92 20.75
CA SER A 13 14.55 9.62 19.37
C SER A 13 14.50 8.10 19.23
N LEU A 14 13.32 7.56 18.89
CA LEU A 14 13.25 6.27 18.22
C LEU A 14 14.02 6.47 16.92
N GLY A 15 15.31 6.16 16.96
CA GLY A 15 16.17 6.24 15.79
C GLY A 15 15.52 5.38 14.72
N VAL A 16 15.02 6.00 13.65
CA VAL A 16 14.56 5.26 12.49
C VAL A 16 15.76 4.48 12.00
N ALA A 17 15.72 3.15 12.16
CA ALA A 17 16.82 2.31 11.74
C ALA A 17 17.00 2.49 10.23
N GLN A 18 18.13 3.05 9.82
CA GLN A 18 18.44 3.24 8.42
C GLN A 18 18.53 1.87 7.72
N ALA A 19 17.82 1.68 6.60
CA ALA A 19 17.97 0.48 5.78
C ALA A 19 19.46 0.21 5.46
N LYS A 20 19.96 -0.92 5.95
CA LYS A 20 21.35 -1.36 5.76
C LYS A 20 21.61 -1.90 4.35
N LYS A 21 20.56 -2.33 3.65
CA LYS A 21 20.56 -2.83 2.27
C LYS A 21 19.55 -2.03 1.45
N SER A 22 19.66 -2.04 0.12
CA SER A 22 18.60 -1.46 -0.71
C SER A 22 17.36 -2.36 -0.71
N PRO A 23 16.16 -1.79 -0.82
CA PRO A 23 14.94 -2.59 -0.80
C PRO A 23 14.73 -3.34 -2.11
N TYR A 24 14.25 -4.57 -2.01
CA TYR A 24 13.65 -5.32 -3.11
C TYR A 24 12.18 -5.54 -2.79
N PHE A 25 11.27 -4.95 -3.56
CA PHE A 25 9.83 -5.03 -3.32
C PHE A 25 9.21 -6.23 -4.00
N VAL A 26 8.41 -7.01 -3.26
CA VAL A 26 7.53 -8.05 -3.80
C VAL A 26 6.10 -7.61 -3.56
N LEU A 27 5.44 -7.09 -4.59
CA LEU A 27 4.08 -6.58 -4.46
C LEU A 27 3.07 -7.71 -4.58
N THR A 28 2.24 -7.94 -3.56
CA THR A 28 1.21 -8.97 -3.57
C THR A 28 -0.17 -8.37 -3.33
N GLY A 29 -1.16 -8.84 -4.09
CA GLY A 29 -2.53 -8.39 -3.94
C GLY A 29 -3.45 -8.78 -5.09
N ASP A 30 -4.63 -8.18 -5.06
CA ASP A 30 -5.68 -8.37 -6.06
C ASP A 30 -5.48 -7.53 -7.34
N SER A 31 -6.56 -7.31 -8.11
CA SER A 31 -6.52 -6.54 -9.36
C SER A 31 -6.09 -5.09 -9.19
N THR A 32 -6.22 -4.53 -7.98
CA THR A 32 -5.83 -3.15 -7.68
C THR A 32 -4.34 -3.01 -7.32
N VAL A 33 -3.60 -4.11 -7.28
CA VAL A 33 -2.12 -4.13 -7.28
C VAL A 33 -1.57 -4.58 -8.62
N ALA A 34 -2.26 -5.52 -9.29
CA ALA A 34 -1.82 -6.19 -10.50
C ALA A 34 -1.53 -5.25 -11.69
N VAL A 35 -0.72 -5.73 -12.62
CA VAL A 35 -0.49 -5.13 -13.94
C VAL A 35 -1.83 -4.91 -14.66
N ASN A 36 -1.98 -3.78 -15.37
CA ASN A 36 -3.18 -3.38 -16.12
C ASN A 36 -4.43 -3.21 -15.24
N GLY A 37 -4.34 -2.46 -14.15
CA GLY A 37 -5.50 -2.16 -13.30
C GLY A 37 -5.18 -1.76 -11.87
N GLY A 38 -3.94 -1.91 -11.44
CA GLY A 38 -3.48 -1.60 -10.10
C GLY A 38 -2.41 -0.53 -10.03
N TRP A 39 -2.10 -0.11 -8.81
CA TRP A 39 -1.08 0.90 -8.54
C TRP A 39 0.36 0.35 -8.57
N GLY A 40 0.52 -0.98 -8.62
CA GLY A 40 1.78 -1.65 -8.34
C GLY A 40 2.92 -1.23 -9.27
N ASP A 41 2.66 -1.19 -10.57
CA ASP A 41 3.69 -0.83 -11.56
C ASP A 41 4.02 0.67 -11.52
N GLY A 42 3.04 1.52 -11.22
CA GLY A 42 3.25 2.94 -10.94
C GLY A 42 4.18 3.17 -9.74
N PHE A 43 4.00 2.41 -8.65
CA PHE A 43 4.92 2.46 -7.50
C PHE A 43 6.32 1.94 -7.86
N LEU A 44 6.44 0.85 -8.64
CA LEU A 44 7.74 0.32 -9.04
C LEU A 44 8.49 1.28 -9.98
N ALA A 45 7.78 2.04 -10.82
CA ALA A 45 8.37 3.06 -11.69
C ALA A 45 9.02 4.22 -10.90
N ASP A 46 8.55 4.46 -9.68
CA ASP A 46 9.15 5.45 -8.77
C ASP A 46 10.43 4.96 -8.08
N LEU A 47 10.79 3.68 -8.21
CA LEU A 47 12.02 3.16 -7.59
C LEU A 47 13.25 3.51 -8.42
N LYS A 48 14.35 3.84 -7.73
CA LYS A 48 15.67 4.03 -8.36
C LYS A 48 16.71 3.06 -7.81
N SER A 49 17.59 2.63 -8.72
CA SER A 49 18.70 1.73 -8.41
C SER A 49 19.52 2.22 -7.20
N PRO A 50 19.94 1.34 -6.30
CA PRO A 50 19.85 -0.13 -6.36
C PRO A 50 18.56 -0.73 -5.76
N ALA A 51 17.49 0.05 -5.60
CA ALA A 51 16.18 -0.51 -5.31
C ALA A 51 15.51 -1.04 -6.58
N SER A 52 14.72 -2.10 -6.44
CA SER A 52 13.93 -2.69 -7.51
C SER A 52 12.79 -3.52 -6.91
N GLY A 53 12.00 -4.19 -7.75
CA GLY A 53 10.96 -5.07 -7.27
C GLY A 53 10.26 -5.83 -8.39
N VAL A 54 9.25 -6.59 -7.99
CA VAL A 54 8.38 -7.37 -8.87
C VAL A 54 6.93 -7.18 -8.46
N ASN A 55 6.06 -6.95 -9.43
CA ASN A 55 4.62 -6.94 -9.22
C ASN A 55 4.06 -8.36 -9.40
N SER A 56 3.66 -8.97 -8.29
CA SER A 56 3.03 -10.30 -8.26
C SER A 56 1.52 -10.24 -8.07
N GLY A 57 0.91 -9.05 -8.16
CA GLY A 57 -0.54 -8.87 -8.07
C GLY A 57 -1.30 -9.70 -9.11
N LYS A 58 -2.50 -10.14 -8.74
CA LYS A 58 -3.33 -11.00 -9.60
C LYS A 58 -4.77 -10.52 -9.61
N SER A 59 -5.25 -10.19 -10.81
CA SER A 59 -6.65 -9.82 -10.99
C SER A 59 -7.61 -10.92 -10.53
N GLY A 60 -8.67 -10.53 -9.80
CA GLY A 60 -9.66 -11.43 -9.23
C GLY A 60 -9.22 -12.22 -7.99
N ALA A 61 -7.98 -12.06 -7.52
CA ALA A 61 -7.48 -12.85 -6.41
C ALA A 61 -8.14 -12.49 -5.06
N THR A 62 -8.40 -13.52 -4.27
CA THR A 62 -8.56 -13.48 -2.81
C THR A 62 -7.28 -14.04 -2.18
N ILE A 63 -7.10 -13.91 -0.86
CA ILE A 63 -5.93 -14.53 -0.20
C ILE A 63 -5.90 -16.05 -0.46
N PRO A 64 -7.01 -16.81 -0.28
CA PRO A 64 -6.98 -18.25 -0.53
C PRO A 64 -6.73 -18.62 -1.99
N SER A 65 -7.32 -17.91 -2.97
CA SER A 65 -7.08 -18.24 -4.39
C SER A 65 -5.65 -17.92 -4.81
N PHE A 66 -5.07 -16.82 -4.30
CA PHE A 66 -3.67 -16.45 -4.55
C PHE A 66 -2.70 -17.54 -4.06
N ARG A 67 -3.01 -18.17 -2.93
CA ARG A 67 -2.26 -19.34 -2.43
C ARG A 67 -2.48 -20.58 -3.28
N ALA A 68 -3.74 -20.89 -3.61
CA ALA A 68 -4.09 -22.08 -4.39
C ALA A 68 -3.42 -22.07 -5.78
N GLU A 69 -3.25 -20.90 -6.39
CA GLU A 69 -2.54 -20.71 -7.66
C GLU A 69 -1.01 -20.76 -7.54
N GLY A 70 -0.45 -20.99 -6.34
CA GLY A 70 0.99 -21.05 -6.10
C GLY A 70 1.71 -19.69 -6.11
N ARG A 71 1.00 -18.59 -6.32
CA ARG A 71 1.58 -17.24 -6.42
C ARG A 71 2.23 -16.79 -5.12
N TRP A 72 1.63 -17.15 -3.99
CA TRP A 72 2.23 -16.88 -2.69
C TRP A 72 3.58 -17.58 -2.50
N ASN A 73 3.68 -18.84 -2.94
CA ASN A 73 4.96 -19.57 -2.87
C ASN A 73 6.02 -18.88 -3.74
N THR A 74 5.66 -18.44 -4.95
CA THR A 74 6.56 -17.65 -5.81
C THR A 74 7.02 -16.36 -5.14
N ALA A 75 6.12 -15.63 -4.46
CA ALA A 75 6.47 -14.41 -3.73
C ALA A 75 7.46 -14.69 -2.58
N ILE A 76 7.24 -15.76 -1.81
CA ILE A 76 8.13 -16.17 -0.72
C ILE A 76 9.50 -16.64 -1.23
N GLU A 77 9.56 -17.34 -2.37
CA GLU A 77 10.84 -17.69 -2.98
C GLU A 77 11.60 -16.43 -3.45
N ALA A 78 10.90 -15.44 -4.02
CA ALA A 78 11.53 -14.16 -4.37
C ALA A 78 12.13 -13.46 -3.14
N VAL A 79 11.45 -13.49 -1.99
CA VAL A 79 12.00 -12.98 -0.71
C VAL A 79 13.31 -13.69 -0.35
N LYS A 80 13.31 -15.03 -0.39
CA LYS A 80 14.48 -15.84 -0.02
C LYS A 80 15.66 -15.61 -0.96
N SER A 81 15.41 -15.48 -2.26
CA SER A 81 16.46 -15.26 -3.27
C SER A 81 17.14 -13.90 -3.14
N HIS A 82 16.44 -12.86 -2.66
CA HIS A 82 16.99 -11.49 -2.61
C HIS A 82 17.49 -11.06 -1.22
N LYS A 83 17.14 -11.75 -0.12
CA LYS A 83 17.49 -11.32 1.25
C LYS A 83 19.01 -11.26 1.54
N GLY A 84 19.82 -11.92 0.71
CA GLY A 84 21.28 -11.87 0.77
C GLY A 84 21.82 -10.48 0.42
N ASP A 85 21.27 -9.87 -0.63
CA ASP A 85 21.79 -8.63 -1.22
C ASP A 85 20.89 -7.41 -0.89
N HIS A 86 19.60 -7.66 -0.63
CA HIS A 86 18.58 -6.64 -0.42
C HIS A 86 17.83 -6.80 0.91
N GLU A 87 17.14 -5.74 1.32
CA GLU A 87 16.01 -5.86 2.25
C GLU A 87 14.77 -6.24 1.43
N SER A 88 14.35 -7.51 1.48
CA SER A 88 13.14 -7.95 0.80
C SER A 88 11.89 -7.43 1.53
N ILE A 89 11.18 -6.47 0.93
CA ILE A 89 9.93 -5.91 1.46
C ILE A 89 8.75 -6.50 0.70
N VAL A 90 7.81 -7.10 1.41
CA VAL A 90 6.59 -7.67 0.79
C VAL A 90 5.41 -6.78 1.13
N THR A 91 4.80 -6.17 0.12
CA THR A 91 3.52 -5.47 0.33
C THR A 91 2.37 -6.45 0.19
N ILE A 92 1.41 -6.40 1.10
CA ILE A 92 0.28 -7.33 1.15
C ILE A 92 -1.02 -6.51 1.14
N GLN A 93 -1.75 -6.54 0.02
CA GLN A 93 -3.03 -5.84 -0.13
C GLN A 93 -4.11 -6.77 -0.69
N PHE A 94 -5.09 -7.10 0.14
CA PHE A 94 -6.27 -7.87 -0.26
C PHE A 94 -7.52 -7.30 0.39
N GLY A 95 -8.69 -7.59 -0.18
CA GLY A 95 -9.97 -7.19 0.40
C GLY A 95 -11.09 -7.04 -0.62
N HIS A 96 -10.82 -6.57 -1.85
CA HIS A 96 -11.87 -6.31 -2.84
C HIS A 96 -12.66 -7.55 -3.24
N ASN A 97 -11.99 -8.70 -3.29
CA ASN A 97 -12.59 -9.99 -3.63
C ASN A 97 -12.87 -10.81 -2.38
N ASP A 98 -12.04 -10.70 -1.35
CA ASP A 98 -12.25 -11.43 -0.09
C ASP A 98 -13.59 -11.05 0.55
N GLN A 99 -13.99 -9.77 0.47
CA GLN A 99 -15.29 -9.29 0.97
C GLN A 99 -16.52 -9.92 0.35
N LYS A 100 -16.37 -10.55 -0.82
CA LYS A 100 -17.49 -11.17 -1.54
C LYS A 100 -17.73 -12.61 -1.10
N THR A 101 -16.79 -13.21 -0.38
CA THR A 101 -16.74 -14.66 -0.17
C THR A 101 -16.42 -15.07 1.26
N TYR A 102 -15.62 -14.29 1.99
CA TYR A 102 -15.12 -14.65 3.31
C TYR A 102 -15.68 -13.74 4.41
N THR A 103 -15.67 -14.23 5.64
CA THR A 103 -15.93 -13.40 6.83
C THR A 103 -14.69 -12.56 7.20
N LEU A 104 -14.87 -11.50 7.98
CA LEU A 104 -13.76 -10.69 8.50
C LEU A 104 -12.77 -11.52 9.34
N GLU A 105 -13.26 -12.51 10.08
CA GLU A 105 -12.42 -13.43 10.85
C GLU A 105 -11.54 -14.29 9.93
N GLN A 106 -12.13 -14.90 8.89
CA GLN A 106 -11.39 -15.70 7.91
C GLN A 106 -10.35 -14.85 7.19
N TYR A 107 -10.72 -13.64 6.76
CA TYR A 107 -9.80 -12.69 6.16
C TYR A 107 -8.64 -12.33 7.07
N SER A 108 -8.93 -11.97 8.32
CA SER A 108 -7.91 -11.56 9.29
C SER A 108 -6.94 -12.69 9.58
N ASN A 109 -7.44 -13.92 9.76
CA ASN A 109 -6.62 -15.11 9.95
C ASN A 109 -5.74 -15.41 8.72
N ASN A 110 -6.31 -15.32 7.52
CA ASN A 110 -5.58 -15.51 6.27
C ASN A 110 -4.46 -14.47 6.09
N LEU A 111 -4.77 -13.20 6.33
CA LEU A 111 -3.83 -12.08 6.24
C LEU A 111 -2.70 -12.21 7.27
N ALA A 112 -3.03 -12.56 8.52
CA ALA A 112 -2.07 -12.83 9.57
C ALA A 112 -1.11 -13.96 9.19
N GLY A 113 -1.61 -15.01 8.54
CA GLY A 113 -0.80 -16.09 7.98
C GLY A 113 0.22 -15.58 6.95
N LEU A 114 -0.20 -14.75 5.99
CA LEU A 114 0.71 -14.14 5.01
C LEU A 114 1.81 -13.32 5.70
N VAL A 115 1.44 -12.47 6.65
CA VAL A 115 2.40 -11.62 7.40
C VAL A 115 3.44 -12.47 8.12
N ASN A 116 3.01 -13.52 8.83
CA ASN A 116 3.93 -14.40 9.58
C ASN A 116 4.86 -15.18 8.66
N GLU A 117 4.38 -15.62 7.49
CA GLU A 117 5.20 -16.35 6.51
C GLU A 117 6.28 -15.46 5.88
N VAL A 118 5.99 -14.18 5.61
CA VAL A 118 7.01 -13.23 5.16
C VAL A 118 8.10 -13.07 6.21
N LYS A 119 7.73 -12.89 7.48
CA LYS A 119 8.70 -12.80 8.59
C LYS A 119 9.55 -14.07 8.68
N ALA A 120 8.93 -15.24 8.59
CA ALA A 120 9.61 -16.53 8.65
C ALA A 120 10.59 -16.72 7.47
N ALA A 121 10.30 -16.17 6.30
CA ALA A 121 11.20 -16.17 5.15
C ALA A 121 12.40 -15.20 5.30
N GLY A 122 12.33 -14.28 6.26
CA GLY A 122 13.31 -13.22 6.51
C GLY A 122 13.04 -11.93 5.75
N GLY A 123 11.80 -11.72 5.28
CA GLY A 123 11.37 -10.47 4.66
C GLY A 123 10.69 -9.51 5.64
N THR A 124 10.50 -8.27 5.21
CA THR A 124 9.76 -7.22 5.93
C THR A 124 8.35 -7.13 5.35
N PRO A 125 7.30 -7.60 6.05
CA PRO A 125 5.93 -7.41 5.59
C PRO A 125 5.47 -5.96 5.82
N ILE A 126 4.74 -5.41 4.85
CA ILE A 126 3.98 -4.17 4.98
C ILE A 126 2.56 -4.46 4.51
N VAL A 127 1.58 -4.27 5.40
CA VAL A 127 0.17 -4.39 5.05
C VAL A 127 -0.28 -3.10 4.39
N ILE A 128 -0.95 -3.17 3.24
CA ILE A 128 -1.54 -2.00 2.58
C ILE A 128 -3.05 -2.24 2.50
N THR A 129 -3.84 -1.30 2.99
CA THR A 129 -5.31 -1.41 2.89
C THR A 129 -5.74 -1.23 1.44
N SER A 130 -6.69 -2.02 0.95
CA SER A 130 -7.18 -1.92 -0.42
C SER A 130 -7.67 -0.50 -0.74
N LEU A 131 -7.25 0.06 -1.89
CA LEU A 131 -7.69 1.38 -2.32
C LEU A 131 -9.21 1.52 -2.37
N THR A 132 -9.70 2.75 -2.31
CA THR A 132 -11.12 3.03 -2.39
C THR A 132 -11.69 2.77 -3.80
N ARG A 133 -12.93 2.31 -3.88
CA ARG A 133 -13.66 2.33 -5.15
C ARG A 133 -14.13 3.75 -5.45
N ARG A 134 -14.16 4.12 -6.71
CA ARG A 134 -14.61 5.44 -7.18
C ARG A 134 -16.12 5.47 -7.42
N THR A 135 -16.88 4.85 -6.52
CA THR A 135 -18.35 4.84 -6.52
C THR A 135 -18.83 5.93 -5.56
N PHE A 136 -19.72 6.80 -6.03
CA PHE A 136 -20.22 7.92 -5.25
C PHE A 136 -21.70 7.75 -4.92
N SER A 137 -22.10 8.20 -3.73
CA SER A 137 -23.48 8.37 -3.29
C SER A 137 -23.58 9.61 -2.40
N GLY A 138 -24.59 10.45 -2.60
CA GLY A 138 -24.77 11.67 -1.80
C GLY A 138 -23.58 12.64 -1.85
N GLY A 139 -22.85 12.68 -2.97
CA GLY A 139 -21.68 13.55 -3.15
C GLY A 139 -20.35 13.02 -2.60
N HIS A 140 -20.37 11.85 -1.94
CA HIS A 140 -19.18 11.26 -1.33
C HIS A 140 -18.95 9.83 -1.82
N VAL A 141 -17.71 9.37 -1.71
CA VAL A 141 -17.33 7.99 -1.96
C VAL A 141 -18.08 7.04 -1.03
N VAL A 142 -18.57 5.92 -1.57
CA VAL A 142 -19.13 4.82 -0.80
C VAL A 142 -17.98 3.98 -0.24
N GLU A 143 -17.74 4.08 1.07
CA GLU A 143 -16.67 3.34 1.78
C GLU A 143 -17.02 1.86 2.00
N ASN A 144 -17.23 1.09 0.93
CA ASN A 144 -17.67 -0.31 1.01
C ASN A 144 -16.60 -1.31 1.45
N LEU A 145 -15.41 -0.83 1.82
CA LEU A 145 -14.27 -1.61 2.30
C LEU A 145 -13.84 -1.21 3.72
N SER A 146 -14.56 -0.33 4.41
CA SER A 146 -14.14 0.22 5.72
C SER A 146 -13.87 -0.85 6.77
N GLU A 147 -14.74 -1.85 6.90
CA GLU A 147 -14.54 -2.96 7.84
C GLU A 147 -13.32 -3.84 7.49
N TRP A 148 -13.04 -4.00 6.20
CA TRP A 148 -11.90 -4.77 5.69
C TRP A 148 -10.58 -4.02 5.86
N ARG A 149 -10.61 -2.68 5.65
CA ARG A 149 -9.52 -1.76 6.01
C ARG A 149 -9.19 -1.88 7.49
N ASP A 150 -10.20 -1.77 8.35
CA ASP A 150 -10.02 -1.79 9.81
C ASP A 150 -9.47 -3.14 10.28
N ALA A 151 -9.97 -4.25 9.72
CA ALA A 151 -9.44 -5.59 9.98
C ALA A 151 -7.97 -5.75 9.54
N ALA A 152 -7.60 -5.24 8.35
CA ALA A 152 -6.21 -5.30 7.87
C ALA A 152 -5.27 -4.50 8.78
N ILE A 153 -5.70 -3.31 9.22
CA ILE A 153 -4.95 -2.48 10.17
C ILE A 153 -4.83 -3.17 11.54
N ALA A 154 -5.90 -3.81 12.02
CA ALA A 154 -5.87 -4.57 13.27
C ALA A 154 -4.84 -5.69 13.21
N VAL A 155 -4.84 -6.51 12.15
CA VAL A 155 -3.83 -7.56 11.94
C VAL A 155 -2.42 -6.99 11.93
N ALA A 156 -2.19 -5.87 11.25
CA ALA A 156 -0.87 -5.24 11.20
C ALA A 156 -0.40 -4.78 12.58
N LYS A 157 -1.29 -4.17 13.37
CA LYS A 157 -1.02 -3.75 14.74
C LYS A 157 -0.73 -4.93 15.67
N ASP A 158 -1.58 -5.96 15.62
CA ASP A 158 -1.46 -7.15 16.47
C ASP A 158 -0.14 -7.90 16.20
N LEU A 159 0.29 -7.95 14.95
CA LEU A 159 1.56 -8.56 14.55
C LEU A 159 2.74 -7.58 14.61
N ASN A 160 2.55 -6.34 15.05
CA ASN A 160 3.58 -5.31 15.14
C ASN A 160 4.36 -5.13 13.82
N VAL A 161 3.64 -4.96 12.72
CA VAL A 161 4.19 -4.65 11.39
C VAL A 161 3.66 -3.31 10.90
N GLN A 162 4.39 -2.69 9.97
CA GLN A 162 3.94 -1.44 9.37
C GLN A 162 2.69 -1.68 8.52
N TYR A 163 1.81 -0.67 8.50
CA TYR A 163 0.71 -0.60 7.55
C TYR A 163 0.67 0.76 6.84
N LEU A 164 0.20 0.75 5.60
CA LEU A 164 -0.10 1.93 4.81
C LEU A 164 -1.63 1.98 4.61
N ASP A 165 -2.28 3.01 5.13
CA ASP A 165 -3.74 3.15 5.00
C ASP A 165 -4.14 3.83 3.69
N LEU A 166 -3.87 3.12 2.59
CA LEU A 166 -4.20 3.56 1.23
C LEU A 166 -5.71 3.74 1.04
N ASN A 167 -6.56 2.95 1.69
CA ASN A 167 -8.01 3.12 1.62
C ASN A 167 -8.45 4.51 2.08
N THR A 168 -8.01 4.93 3.27
CA THR A 168 -8.34 6.26 3.80
C THR A 168 -7.74 7.37 2.94
N ALA A 169 -6.46 7.26 2.61
CA ALA A 169 -5.77 8.29 1.83
C ALA A 169 -6.37 8.47 0.43
N SER A 170 -6.68 7.37 -0.27
CA SER A 170 -7.38 7.44 -1.56
C SER A 170 -8.82 7.90 -1.45
N THR A 171 -9.56 7.55 -0.39
CA THR A 171 -10.92 8.07 -0.14
C THR A 171 -10.91 9.58 0.04
N ASN A 172 -9.97 10.11 0.83
CA ASN A 172 -9.83 11.55 1.04
C ASN A 172 -9.51 12.28 -0.27
N TYR A 173 -8.53 11.77 -1.02
CA TYR A 173 -8.15 12.33 -2.31
C TYR A 173 -9.32 12.34 -3.31
N ILE A 174 -10.00 11.20 -3.47
CA ILE A 174 -11.12 11.06 -4.41
C ILE A 174 -12.32 11.91 -4.01
N ASN A 175 -12.61 12.07 -2.72
CA ASN A 175 -13.63 13.01 -2.26
C ASN A 175 -13.25 14.47 -2.56
N ALA A 176 -11.98 14.85 -2.40
CA ALA A 176 -11.52 16.21 -2.63
C ALA A 176 -11.58 16.61 -4.12
N VAL A 177 -11.13 15.74 -5.02
CA VAL A 177 -11.13 16.02 -6.47
C VAL A 177 -12.53 15.88 -7.10
N GLY A 178 -13.44 15.19 -6.41
CA GLY A 178 -14.83 14.99 -6.84
C GLY A 178 -15.01 13.92 -7.92
N LYS A 179 -16.28 13.57 -8.17
CA LYS A 179 -16.65 12.42 -9.03
C LYS A 179 -16.11 12.53 -10.46
N GLU A 180 -16.19 13.71 -11.07
CA GLU A 180 -15.77 13.90 -12.47
C GLU A 180 -14.28 13.59 -12.65
N ASN A 181 -13.43 14.16 -11.81
CA ASN A 181 -12.00 13.88 -11.79
C ASN A 181 -11.69 12.45 -11.32
N ALA A 182 -12.49 11.88 -10.41
CA ALA A 182 -12.33 10.48 -10.04
C ALA A 182 -12.56 9.54 -11.25
N ASP A 183 -13.51 9.87 -12.13
CA ASP A 183 -13.81 9.06 -13.32
C ASP A 183 -12.64 9.01 -14.30
N TYR A 184 -11.78 10.03 -14.30
CA TYR A 184 -10.55 10.08 -15.09
C TYR A 184 -9.61 8.92 -14.79
N TYR A 185 -9.64 8.33 -13.60
CA TYR A 185 -8.76 7.21 -13.22
C TYR A 185 -9.34 5.82 -13.53
N ASN A 186 -10.54 5.73 -14.06
CA ASN A 186 -11.18 4.44 -14.34
C ASN A 186 -10.55 3.76 -15.56
N LEU A 187 -10.24 2.47 -15.43
CA LEU A 187 -9.69 1.67 -16.53
C LEU A 187 -10.58 1.69 -17.79
N SER A 188 -11.90 1.68 -17.58
CA SER A 188 -12.90 1.79 -18.63
C SER A 188 -14.16 2.45 -18.10
N GLU A 189 -15.05 2.88 -19.01
CA GLU A 189 -16.34 3.45 -18.62
C GLU A 189 -17.13 2.49 -17.73
N GLY A 190 -17.54 2.99 -16.55
CA GLY A 190 -18.25 2.19 -15.55
C GLY A 190 -17.36 1.37 -14.61
N ASP A 191 -16.07 1.20 -14.89
CA ASP A 191 -15.15 0.48 -14.00
C ASP A 191 -14.67 1.37 -12.85
N ARG A 192 -15.32 1.25 -11.69
CA ARG A 192 -15.01 2.03 -10.49
C ARG A 192 -13.92 1.41 -9.60
N THR A 193 -13.24 0.38 -10.08
CA THR A 193 -12.28 -0.41 -9.28
C THR A 193 -10.89 -0.33 -9.87
N HIS A 194 -10.75 -0.70 -11.14
CA HIS A 194 -9.46 -0.79 -11.80
C HIS A 194 -9.00 0.56 -12.30
N LEU A 195 -7.69 0.79 -12.20
CA LEU A 195 -7.02 2.01 -12.58
C LEU A 195 -6.61 1.97 -14.05
N ASN A 196 -6.77 3.08 -14.75
CA ASN A 196 -6.10 3.29 -16.04
C ASN A 196 -4.62 3.70 -15.82
N PRO A 197 -3.83 3.94 -16.89
CA PRO A 197 -2.43 4.33 -16.75
C PRO A 197 -2.19 5.59 -15.89
N ALA A 198 -3.04 6.60 -15.99
CA ALA A 198 -2.94 7.79 -15.14
C ALA A 198 -3.20 7.46 -13.66
N GLY A 199 -4.24 6.67 -13.39
CA GLY A 199 -4.57 6.19 -12.05
C GLY A 199 -3.46 5.33 -11.45
N GLU A 200 -2.80 4.49 -12.27
CA GLU A 200 -1.65 3.69 -11.85
C GLU A 200 -0.52 4.58 -11.31
N ILE A 201 -0.17 5.66 -12.01
CA ILE A 201 0.86 6.62 -11.58
C ILE A 201 0.41 7.36 -10.32
N VAL A 202 -0.80 7.92 -10.32
CA VAL A 202 -1.35 8.72 -9.22
C VAL A 202 -1.44 7.91 -7.92
N PHE A 203 -2.03 6.71 -7.98
CA PHE A 203 -2.18 5.86 -6.79
C PHE A 203 -0.86 5.17 -6.43
N GLY A 204 0.02 4.91 -7.40
CA GLY A 204 1.39 4.44 -7.14
C GLY A 204 2.20 5.44 -6.32
N ARG A 205 2.13 6.73 -6.69
CA ARG A 205 2.72 7.83 -5.91
C ARG A 205 2.11 7.93 -4.52
N LEU A 206 0.79 7.80 -4.40
CA LEU A 206 0.10 7.84 -3.11
C LEU A 206 0.61 6.71 -2.18
N VAL A 207 0.89 5.52 -2.71
CA VAL A 207 1.56 4.44 -1.96
C VAL A 207 3.01 4.79 -1.61
N ALA A 208 3.76 5.38 -2.53
CA ALA A 208 5.13 5.82 -2.27
C ALA A 208 5.19 6.85 -1.12
N ASP A 209 4.29 7.83 -1.12
CA ASP A 209 4.23 8.87 -0.08
C ASP A 209 3.89 8.27 1.29
N LEU A 210 2.88 7.40 1.36
CA LEU A 210 2.54 6.66 2.58
C LEU A 210 3.72 5.80 3.07
N LEU A 211 4.42 5.13 2.15
CA LEU A 211 5.62 4.36 2.48
C LEU A 211 6.68 5.25 3.11
N LEU A 212 6.97 6.41 2.53
CA LEU A 212 8.00 7.32 3.01
C LEU A 212 7.65 7.98 4.35
N GLU A 213 6.36 8.12 4.69
CA GLU A 213 5.93 8.50 6.04
C GLU A 213 6.30 7.45 7.10
N LYS A 214 6.18 6.15 6.76
CA LYS A 214 6.50 5.04 7.69
C LYS A 214 7.97 4.61 7.65
N ARG A 215 8.62 4.77 6.50
CA ARG A 215 9.98 4.34 6.19
C ARG A 215 10.77 5.48 5.51
N PRO A 216 10.99 6.61 6.22
CA PRO A 216 11.72 7.74 5.65
C PRO A 216 13.17 7.39 5.27
N ASP A 217 13.72 6.32 5.85
CA ASP A 217 15.03 5.76 5.49
C ASP A 217 15.10 5.26 4.03
N LEU A 218 13.94 5.00 3.40
CA LEU A 218 13.83 4.58 2.00
C LEU A 218 13.74 5.75 1.01
N LYS A 219 13.65 7.01 1.47
CA LYS A 219 13.51 8.20 0.61
C LYS A 219 14.58 8.29 -0.47
N LYS A 220 15.80 7.86 -0.17
CA LYS A 220 16.92 7.85 -1.12
C LYS A 220 16.79 6.82 -2.25
N TYR A 221 15.76 5.96 -2.24
CA TYR A 221 15.50 4.94 -3.25
C TYR A 221 14.22 5.19 -4.05
N VAL A 222 13.52 6.28 -3.76
CA VAL A 222 12.32 6.72 -4.47
C VAL A 222 12.66 7.99 -5.27
N VAL A 223 12.24 8.06 -6.53
CA VAL A 223 12.34 9.25 -7.37
C VAL A 223 11.38 10.31 -6.80
N PRO A 224 11.87 11.50 -6.43
CA PRO A 224 10.98 12.56 -5.96
C PRO A 224 10.03 13.02 -7.07
N ASN A 225 8.76 13.22 -6.75
CA ASN A 225 7.80 13.96 -7.56
C ASN A 225 7.04 14.92 -6.62
N GLU A 226 7.66 16.06 -6.33
CA GLU A 226 7.14 17.00 -5.33
C GLU A 226 5.80 17.60 -5.76
N GLU A 227 5.58 17.81 -7.05
CA GLU A 227 4.33 18.38 -7.57
C GLU A 227 3.18 17.38 -7.45
N LEU A 228 3.36 16.13 -7.89
CA LEU A 228 2.34 15.11 -7.71
C LEU A 228 2.03 14.90 -6.23
N SER A 229 3.05 14.69 -5.38
CA SER A 229 2.87 14.54 -3.94
C SER A 229 2.16 15.74 -3.28
N ARG A 230 2.42 16.97 -3.75
CA ARG A 230 1.72 18.16 -3.28
C ARG A 230 0.24 18.12 -3.66
N LYS A 231 -0.08 17.86 -4.93
CA LYS A 231 -1.48 17.77 -5.40
C LYS A 231 -2.28 16.73 -4.63
N LEU A 232 -1.72 15.54 -4.43
CA LEU A 232 -2.38 14.46 -3.68
C LEU A 232 -2.66 14.85 -2.23
N ARG A 233 -1.71 15.51 -1.57
CA ARG A 233 -1.83 15.99 -0.18
C ARG A 233 -2.83 17.14 -0.04
N GLU A 234 -2.92 18.02 -1.04
CA GLU A 234 -3.77 19.21 -1.03
C GLU A 234 -5.17 18.95 -1.62
N GLY A 235 -5.40 17.73 -2.15
CA GLY A 235 -6.68 17.35 -2.74
C GLY A 235 -6.92 17.97 -4.12
N GLU A 236 -5.85 18.35 -4.82
CA GLU A 236 -5.90 18.89 -6.17
C GLU A 236 -5.87 17.78 -7.22
N PHE A 237 -6.60 17.96 -8.32
CA PHE A 237 -6.64 16.98 -9.40
C PHE A 237 -5.26 16.80 -10.05
N ALA A 238 -4.80 15.55 -10.11
CA ALA A 238 -3.57 15.13 -10.76
C ALA A 238 -3.83 14.29 -12.02
N THR A 239 -3.07 14.54 -13.09
CA THR A 239 -3.20 13.81 -14.36
C THR A 239 -2.28 12.60 -14.43
N GLY A 240 -1.26 12.52 -13.57
CA GLY A 240 -0.18 11.53 -13.66
C GLY A 240 0.95 11.96 -14.61
N GLU A 241 0.91 13.19 -15.14
CA GLU A 241 1.94 13.76 -16.02
C GLU A 241 2.78 14.85 -15.32
N GLU A 242 2.55 15.07 -14.02
CA GLU A 242 3.35 15.97 -13.16
C GLU A 242 4.84 15.58 -13.09
#